data_AF-A0A0B6YFN3-F1
#
_entry.id   AF-A0A0B6YFN3-F1
#
_cell.length_a   1.000
_cell.length_b   1.000
_cell.length_c   1.000
_cell.angle_alpha   90.00
_cell.angle_beta   90.00
_cell.angle_gamma   90.00
#
_symmetry.space_group_name_H-M   'P 1'
#
loop_
_entity.id
_entity.type
_entity.pdbx_description
1 polymer ?
#
loop_
_entity_poly.entity_id
_entity_poly.type
_entity_poly.pdbx_seq_one_letter_code
_entity_poly.pdbx_strand_id
1 'polypeptide(L)'
;ISQQFTMLEVTANLPRGPVFLAGETLCCDVTFTNTSTDNQSGFEILAWSSVQIICQCTVSESRVQLPRENILSTEEASTTGCDTSFVPNRGERGLTVLCTKPTILFCDLKLASGMSR
;
A
#
# COMPACT_ATOMS: atom_id res chain seq x y z
N ILE A 1 -22.27 -7.94 -27.22
CA ILE A 1 -20.79 -7.94 -27.28
C ILE A 1 -20.31 -7.70 -25.86
N SER A 2 -20.02 -8.78 -25.14
CA SER A 2 -19.54 -8.73 -23.76
C SER A 2 -18.09 -8.27 -23.81
N GLN A 3 -17.79 -7.07 -23.31
CA GLN A 3 -16.41 -6.64 -23.11
C GLN A 3 -15.80 -7.53 -22.02
N GLN A 4 -14.90 -8.43 -22.42
CA GLN A 4 -14.12 -9.24 -21.50
C GLN A 4 -12.94 -8.39 -21.07
N PHE A 5 -13.03 -7.77 -19.89
CA PHE A 5 -11.93 -6.98 -19.34
C PHE A 5 -10.85 -7.94 -18.85
N THR A 6 -9.67 -7.90 -19.47
CA THR A 6 -8.43 -8.36 -18.83
C THR A 6 -8.20 -7.44 -17.64
N MET A 7 -8.23 -8.02 -16.45
CA MET A 7 -8.14 -7.28 -15.20
C MET A 7 -7.03 -7.89 -14.36
N LEU A 8 -6.04 -7.07 -14.07
CA LEU A 8 -5.06 -7.38 -13.04
C LEU A 8 -5.62 -6.88 -11.71
N GLU A 9 -5.83 -7.80 -10.78
CA GLU A 9 -6.24 -7.50 -9.42
C GLU A 9 -5.01 -7.42 -8.51
N VAL A 10 -4.98 -6.42 -7.62
CA VAL A 10 -3.98 -6.30 -6.58
C VAL A 10 -4.69 -6.31 -5.23
N THR A 11 -4.32 -7.24 -4.38
CA THR A 11 -4.86 -7.38 -3.02
C THR A 11 -3.75 -7.17 -2.00
N ALA A 12 -4.10 -6.57 -0.86
CA ALA A 12 -3.22 -6.42 0.28
C ALA A 12 -3.91 -7.00 1.51
N ASN A 13 -3.23 -7.88 2.23
CA ASN A 13 -3.79 -8.58 3.37
C ASN A 13 -2.88 -8.48 4.59
N LEU A 14 -3.48 -8.32 5.76
CA LEU A 14 -2.80 -8.43 7.05
C LEU A 14 -3.10 -9.83 7.60
N PRO A 15 -2.17 -10.81 7.52
CA PRO A 15 -2.45 -12.20 7.87
C PRO A 15 -2.86 -12.40 9.34
N ARG A 16 -2.49 -11.47 10.22
CA ARG A 16 -2.88 -11.47 11.64
C ARG A 16 -4.18 -10.72 11.94
N GLY A 17 -4.81 -10.14 10.92
CA GLY A 17 -6.00 -9.30 11.06
C GLY A 17 -5.68 -7.83 11.37
N PRO A 18 -6.70 -7.05 11.79
CA PRO A 18 -6.59 -5.60 11.89
C PRO A 18 -6.11 -5.07 13.25
N VAL A 19 -5.80 -5.93 14.21
CA VAL A 19 -5.43 -5.55 15.59
C VAL A 19 -4.02 -6.00 15.91
N PHE A 20 -3.19 -5.07 16.38
CA PHE A 20 -1.80 -5.30 16.75
C PHE A 20 -1.51 -4.70 18.12
N LEU A 21 -0.59 -5.30 18.86
CA LEU A 21 -0.07 -4.74 20.10
C LEU A 21 1.17 -3.87 19.83
N ALA A 22 1.46 -2.95 20.75
CA ALA A 22 2.65 -2.13 20.67
C ALA A 22 3.92 -2.99 20.64
N GLY A 23 4.79 -2.74 19.67
CA GLY A 23 6.03 -3.50 19.45
C GLY A 23 5.85 -4.77 18.60
N GLU A 24 4.63 -5.12 18.19
CA GLU A 24 4.45 -6.22 17.25
C GLU A 24 4.89 -5.85 15.84
N THR A 25 5.40 -6.85 15.12
CA THR A 25 5.73 -6.72 13.71
C THR A 25 4.45 -6.74 12.88
N LEU A 26 4.29 -5.70 12.05
CA LEU A 26 3.26 -5.65 11.02
C LEU A 26 3.78 -6.34 9.75
N CYS A 27 3.04 -7.34 9.28
CA CYS A 27 3.27 -7.99 8.00
C CYS A 27 2.09 -7.70 7.08
N CYS A 28 2.37 -7.35 5.83
CA CYS A 28 1.38 -7.13 4.79
C CYS A 28 1.77 -7.95 3.57
N ASP A 29 0.90 -8.88 3.20
CA ASP A 29 1.06 -9.69 1.99
C ASP A 29 0.38 -8.95 0.84
N VAL A 30 1.13 -8.68 -0.22
CA VAL A 30 0.58 -8.09 -1.45
C VAL A 30 0.56 -9.16 -2.52
N THR A 31 -0.63 -9.43 -3.07
CA THR A 31 -0.82 -10.45 -4.10
C THR A 31 -1.37 -9.83 -5.37
N PHE A 32 -0.73 -10.14 -6.47
CA PHE A 32 -1.09 -9.71 -7.83
C PHE A 32 -1.69 -10.92 -8.56
N THR A 33 -2.91 -10.79 -9.06
CA THR A 33 -3.64 -11.86 -9.73
C THR A 33 -4.09 -11.41 -11.10
N ASN A 34 -3.79 -12.21 -12.12
CA ASN A 34 -4.43 -12.05 -13.42
C ASN A 34 -5.80 -12.76 -13.39
N THR A 35 -6.89 -11.99 -13.29
CA THR A 35 -8.26 -12.52 -13.18
C THR A 35 -8.90 -12.77 -14.54
N SER A 36 -8.13 -12.76 -15.63
CA SER A 36 -8.66 -13.07 -16.95
C SER A 36 -9.21 -14.50 -16.99
N THR A 37 -10.39 -14.67 -17.57
CA THR A 37 -11.10 -15.96 -17.64
C THR A 37 -10.90 -16.70 -18.97
N ASP A 38 -10.24 -16.06 -19.93
CA ASP A 38 -9.95 -16.64 -21.22
C ASP A 38 -8.54 -17.23 -21.24
N ASN A 39 -8.44 -18.54 -21.45
CA ASN A 39 -7.15 -19.24 -21.65
C ASN A 39 -6.43 -18.77 -22.93
N GLN A 40 -7.10 -18.02 -23.81
CA GLN A 40 -6.49 -17.35 -24.97
C GLN A 40 -6.01 -15.93 -24.67
N SER A 41 -6.42 -15.34 -23.53
CA SER A 41 -5.84 -14.08 -23.08
C SER A 41 -4.36 -14.32 -22.74
N GLY A 42 -3.49 -13.48 -23.30
CA GLY A 42 -2.05 -13.63 -23.15
C GLY A 42 -1.55 -13.39 -21.72
N PHE A 43 -0.26 -13.13 -21.60
CA PHE A 43 0.33 -12.67 -20.36
C PHE A 43 -0.06 -11.20 -20.11
N GLU A 44 -0.49 -10.91 -18.88
CA GLU A 44 -0.51 -9.54 -18.37
C GLU A 44 0.87 -9.18 -17.85
N ILE A 45 1.34 -7.98 -18.19
CA ILE A 45 2.69 -7.53 -17.87
C ILE A 45 2.60 -6.25 -17.05
N LEU A 46 3.06 -6.29 -15.80
CA LEU A 46 3.36 -5.08 -15.03
C LEU A 46 4.82 -4.70 -15.22
N ALA A 47 5.06 -3.49 -15.69
CA ALA A 47 6.40 -2.95 -15.83
C ALA A 47 7.14 -2.88 -14.47
N TRP A 48 6.47 -2.43 -13.41
CA TRP A 48 7.04 -2.39 -12.06
C TRP A 48 5.97 -2.20 -10.99
N SER A 49 6.32 -2.51 -9.74
CA SER A 49 5.50 -2.21 -8.57
C SER A 49 6.38 -1.85 -7.38
N SER A 50 5.91 -0.89 -6.58
CA SER A 50 6.54 -0.47 -5.32
C SER A 50 5.52 -0.44 -4.20
N VAL A 51 5.97 -0.77 -2.99
CA VAL A 51 5.15 -0.73 -1.77
C VAL A 51 5.70 0.27 -0.77
N GLN A 52 4.80 0.93 -0.05
CA GLN A 52 5.10 1.80 1.08
C GLN A 52 4.05 1.55 2.17
N ILE A 53 4.49 1.45 3.42
CA ILE A 53 3.61 1.30 4.58
C ILE A 53 3.59 2.63 5.33
N ILE A 54 2.38 3.13 5.55
CA ILE A 54 2.15 4.37 6.28
C ILE A 54 1.09 4.12 7.34
N CYS A 55 1.39 4.45 8.59
CA CYS A 55 0.48 4.27 9.72
C CYS A 55 0.04 5.63 10.25
N GLN A 56 -1.27 5.87 10.20
CA GLN A 56 -1.92 7.03 10.80
C GLN A 56 -2.51 6.65 12.16
N CYS A 57 -2.21 7.44 13.18
CA CYS A 57 -2.72 7.30 14.53
C CYS A 57 -3.74 8.39 14.80
N THR A 58 -4.99 8.00 15.06
CA THR A 58 -6.04 8.92 15.50
C THR A 58 -6.39 8.60 16.95
N VAL A 59 -6.20 9.58 17.83
CA VAL A 59 -6.59 9.48 19.23
C VAL A 59 -7.44 10.67 19.62
N SER A 60 -8.24 10.50 20.67
CA SER A 60 -8.96 11.60 21.29
C SER A 60 -7.96 12.50 22.01
N GLU A 61 -7.61 13.65 21.42
CA GLU A 61 -6.63 14.59 21.99
C GLU A 61 -6.98 15.04 23.41
N SER A 62 -8.27 15.11 23.73
CA SER A 62 -8.77 15.43 25.08
C SER A 62 -8.57 14.33 26.13
N ARG A 63 -8.31 13.09 25.69
CA ARG A 63 -8.24 11.90 26.56
C ARG A 63 -6.88 11.20 26.53
N VAL A 64 -6.08 11.44 25.49
CA VAL A 64 -4.81 10.73 25.26
C VAL A 64 -3.73 11.75 24.92
N GLN A 65 -2.70 11.82 25.77
CA GLN A 65 -1.50 12.61 25.51
C GLN A 65 -0.41 11.69 24.94
N LEU A 66 -0.08 11.85 23.66
CA LEU A 66 0.99 11.10 23.01
C LEU A 66 2.36 11.73 23.30
N PRO A 67 3.42 10.94 23.51
CA PRO A 67 4.79 11.44 23.63
C PRO A 67 5.19 12.19 22.34
N ARG A 68 5.71 13.41 22.49
CA ARG A 68 5.99 14.31 21.34
C ARG A 68 7.29 14.00 20.59
N GLU A 69 8.10 13.06 21.09
CA GLU A 69 9.51 12.94 20.69
C GLU A 69 9.75 12.16 19.39
N ASN A 70 8.74 11.47 18.85
CA ASN A 70 8.82 10.68 17.60
C ASN A 70 7.73 11.04 16.58
N ILE A 71 7.21 12.26 16.64
CA ILE A 71 6.19 12.74 15.71
C ILE A 71 6.89 13.08 14.39
N LEU A 72 6.72 12.24 13.36
CA LEU A 72 6.92 12.69 11.99
C LEU A 72 5.74 13.58 11.64
N SER A 73 5.98 14.87 11.41
CA SER A 73 4.93 15.70 10.84
C SER A 73 4.55 15.15 9.46
N THR A 74 3.28 15.29 9.09
CA THR A 74 2.78 14.86 7.77
C THR A 74 3.59 15.48 6.62
N GLU A 75 4.17 16.66 6.87
CA GLU A 75 5.09 17.36 5.95
C GLU A 75 6.50 16.75 5.89
N GLU A 76 7.08 16.33 7.03
CA GLU A 76 8.38 15.64 7.07
C GLU A 76 8.32 14.23 6.47
N ALA A 77 7.15 13.57 6.53
CA ALA A 77 6.91 12.29 5.88
C ALA A 77 6.70 12.40 4.35
N SER A 78 6.47 13.62 3.82
CA SER A 78 6.31 13.89 2.40
C SER A 78 7.62 14.42 1.80
N THR A 79 8.39 13.55 1.15
CA THR A 79 9.74 13.87 0.64
C THR A 79 9.77 14.67 -0.66
N THR A 80 8.66 15.28 -1.08
CA THR A 80 8.57 15.98 -2.37
C THR A 80 7.88 17.33 -2.21
N GLY A 81 8.69 18.39 -2.04
CA GLY A 81 8.24 19.79 -2.04
C GLY A 81 7.82 20.31 -3.41
N CYS A 82 7.22 19.46 -4.25
CA CYS A 82 6.76 19.80 -5.59
C CYS A 82 5.25 19.64 -5.66
N ASP A 83 4.53 20.70 -6.02
CA ASP A 83 3.06 20.75 -6.00
C ASP A 83 2.38 19.71 -6.92
N THR A 84 3.11 19.18 -7.90
CA THR A 84 2.65 18.13 -8.83
C THR A 84 3.01 16.71 -8.38
N SER A 85 3.74 16.56 -7.28
CA SER A 85 4.11 15.25 -6.75
C SER A 85 2.93 14.59 -6.04
N PHE A 86 2.79 13.28 -6.24
CA PHE A 86 1.88 12.47 -5.43
C PHE A 86 2.43 12.38 -4.01
N VAL A 87 1.67 12.90 -3.05
CA VAL A 87 2.00 12.83 -1.62
C VAL A 87 1.07 11.81 -0.98
N PRO A 88 1.56 10.62 -0.57
CA PRO A 88 0.71 9.52 -0.14
C PRO A 88 -0.25 9.83 1.02
N ASN A 89 0.12 10.77 1.91
CA ASN A 89 -0.66 11.11 3.11
C ASN A 89 -1.40 12.45 3.01
N ARG A 90 -1.45 13.05 1.83
CA ARG A 90 -2.01 14.40 1.69
C ARG A 90 -3.51 14.37 1.98
N GLY A 91 -3.91 15.08 3.03
CA GLY A 91 -5.30 15.20 3.46
C GLY A 91 -5.75 14.14 4.47
N GLU A 92 -4.86 13.21 4.86
CA GLU A 92 -5.15 12.26 5.94
C GLU A 92 -5.23 12.99 7.28
N ARG A 93 -6.14 12.51 8.15
CA ARG A 93 -6.31 13.04 9.51
C ARG A 93 -5.59 12.14 10.50
N GLY A 94 -4.95 12.76 11.49
CA GLY A 94 -4.22 12.05 12.53
C GLY A 94 -2.71 12.24 12.42
N LEU A 95 -2.00 11.53 13.28
CA LEU A 95 -0.55 11.59 13.39
C LEU A 95 0.09 10.47 12.58
N THR A 96 1.02 10.79 11.69
CA THR A 96 1.83 9.77 11.01
C THR A 96 2.86 9.22 12.01
N VAL A 97 2.68 7.97 12.44
CA VAL A 97 3.58 7.31 13.42
C VAL A 97 4.60 6.39 12.75
N LEU A 98 4.37 6.01 11.49
CA LEU A 98 5.29 5.24 10.68
C LEU A 98 5.14 5.67 9.22
N CYS A 99 6.26 5.90 8.54
CA CYS A 99 6.32 6.08 7.09
C CYS A 99 7.57 5.36 6.60
N THR A 100 7.41 4.20 5.95
CA THR A 100 8.55 3.47 5.41
C THR A 100 9.04 4.14 4.12
N LYS A 101 10.31 3.90 3.74
CA LYS A 101 10.77 4.22 2.39
C LYS A 101 10.07 3.29 1.39
N PRO A 102 9.63 3.79 0.22
CA PRO A 102 9.12 2.93 -0.84
C PRO A 102 10.16 1.88 -1.25
N THR A 103 9.71 0.63 -1.41
CA THR A 103 10.56 -0.49 -1.85
C THR A 103 9.96 -1.12 -3.09
N ILE A 104 10.80 -1.40 -4.10
CA ILE A 104 10.39 -2.08 -5.33
C ILE A 104 10.13 -3.56 -5.01
N LEU A 105 8.95 -4.06 -5.35
CA LEU A 105 8.60 -5.47 -5.20
C LEU A 105 9.07 -6.30 -6.39
N PHE A 106 8.86 -5.76 -7.60
CA PHE A 106 9.30 -6.39 -8.84
C PHE A 106 9.41 -5.38 -9.97
N CYS A 107 10.15 -5.79 -11.00
CA CYS A 107 10.13 -5.22 -12.34
C CYS A 107 9.70 -6.33 -13.32
N ASP A 108 8.97 -5.96 -14.35
CA ASP A 108 8.51 -6.83 -15.45
C ASP A 108 7.83 -8.13 -14.98
N LEU A 109 6.84 -8.00 -14.08
CA LEU A 109 6.04 -9.14 -13.65
C LEU A 109 5.11 -9.58 -14.78
N LYS A 110 5.22 -10.85 -15.19
CA LYS A 110 4.34 -11.48 -16.18
C LYS A 110 3.45 -12.51 -15.50
N LEU A 111 2.14 -12.40 -15.68
CA LEU A 111 1.16 -13.32 -15.13
C LEU A 111 0.28 -13.88 -16.26
N ALA A 112 0.25 -15.20 -16.41
CA ALA A 112 -0.72 -15.84 -17.30
C ALA A 112 -2.12 -15.79 -16.66
N SER A 113 -3.15 -16.06 -17.47
CA SER A 113 -4.53 -16.17 -17.00
C SER A 113 -4.65 -17.07 -15.76
N GLY A 114 -5.30 -16.56 -14.72
CA GLY A 114 -5.50 -17.26 -13.44
C GLY A 114 -4.27 -17.37 -12.54
N MET A 115 -3.11 -16.82 -12.92
CA MET A 115 -1.91 -16.85 -12.08
C MET A 115 -1.92 -15.73 -11.04
N SER A 116 -1.40 -16.05 -9.85
CA SER A 116 -1.14 -15.11 -8.76
C SER A 116 0.33 -15.12 -8.34
N ARG A 117 0.83 -13.98 -7.86
CA ARG A 117 2.16 -13.84 -7.26
C ARG A 117 2.14 -12.90 -6.06
#